data_AF-A0A399FUK7-F1
#
_entry.id   AF-A0A399FUK7-F1
#
_cell.length_a   1.000
_cell.length_b   1.000
_cell.length_c   1.000
_cell.angle_alpha   90.00
_cell.angle_beta   90.00
_cell.angle_gamma   90.00
#
_symmetry.space_group_name_H-M   'P 1'
#
loop_
_entity.id
_entity.type
_entity.pdbx_description
1 polymer ?
#
loop_
_entity_poly.entity_id
_entity_poly.type
_entity_poly.pdbx_seq_one_letter_code
_entity_poly.pdbx_strand_id
1 'polypeptide(L)'
;MVNGSLKVIEESFWKREAGFKKELERAKKEINADTLHDLRVSIRRLRAVFSLLRLLPRTKVKKSLYQKPKTIMNPMGELRDIHVEVEIINNIFRRKNQFVRLFLNKLNKGIEQGEGDVRCAVESFSLDFLKRLDIKKILIPLADTDLEYQTKIVLATLFKNFFSPGEDAEGGNINAFHRMRISLKKLRYTSEILQPVFPWITEVRLNNMHALQQVMGDIRDLDVLIQKMNSQKLKDRNLTRLQALTSNRLHKRRASLFNKEFKEQSEVIFSYEKDFAAFPDIDDGRALQAAFLLLPKEIKRKKEEGKIKNALLYARNTHIVHPLRTAIILAGELKVSEPDIIAAALLHDTLEIKGTVATREKIEKDFGKRVASLVWNLTKEDREIKSMDVYLQKIKSGGESTKMIKLADRLDSLRHLNSKNKKKQKARWKSTFEEFIPVCKDINPSRWNFFYREYKKLWEETDPEVKKGLVLP
;
A
#
# COMPACT_ATOMS: atom_id res chain seq x y z
N MET A 1 -2.54 -24.95 -7.64
CA MET A 1 -1.78 -23.75 -8.07
C MET A 1 -0.94 -23.11 -6.95
N VAL A 2 -0.83 -23.68 -5.75
CA VAL A 2 -0.24 -23.03 -4.55
C VAL A 2 1.30 -22.85 -4.59
N ASN A 3 2.04 -23.53 -5.47
CA ASN A 3 3.52 -23.53 -5.46
C ASN A 3 4.22 -22.45 -6.32
N GLY A 4 3.51 -21.73 -7.19
CA GLY A 4 4.14 -20.77 -8.11
C GLY A 4 4.75 -19.55 -7.39
N SER A 5 3.96 -18.94 -6.49
CA SER A 5 4.38 -17.72 -5.78
C SER A 5 5.57 -17.96 -4.82
N LEU A 6 5.62 -19.13 -4.17
CA LEU A 6 6.68 -19.46 -3.22
C LEU A 6 8.01 -19.66 -3.95
N LYS A 7 7.97 -20.35 -5.09
CA LYS A 7 9.11 -20.51 -6.00
C LYS A 7 9.62 -19.16 -6.51
N VAL A 8 8.73 -18.23 -6.89
CA VAL A 8 9.13 -16.88 -7.33
C VAL A 8 9.86 -16.12 -6.22
N ILE A 9 9.38 -16.17 -4.97
CA ILE A 9 10.06 -15.49 -3.85
C ILE A 9 11.43 -16.13 -3.59
N GLU A 10 11.54 -17.45 -3.66
CA GLU A 10 12.80 -18.17 -3.50
C GLU A 10 13.80 -17.81 -4.61
N GLU A 11 13.42 -17.89 -5.88
CA GLU A 11 14.27 -17.53 -7.02
C GLU A 11 14.69 -16.05 -6.97
N SER A 12 13.75 -15.18 -6.58
CA SER A 12 14.00 -13.76 -6.37
C SER A 12 15.02 -13.49 -5.26
N PHE A 13 15.00 -14.28 -4.18
CA PHE A 13 16.02 -14.25 -3.13
C PHE A 13 17.39 -14.62 -3.68
N TRP A 14 17.52 -15.78 -4.32
CA TRP A 14 18.81 -16.26 -4.85
C TRP A 14 19.40 -15.31 -5.88
N LYS A 15 18.58 -14.75 -6.78
CA LYS A 15 19.01 -13.72 -7.74
C LYS A 15 19.60 -12.48 -7.05
N ARG A 16 18.96 -12.00 -5.98
CA ARG A 16 19.39 -10.80 -5.25
C ARG A 16 20.59 -11.06 -4.35
N GLU A 17 20.69 -12.26 -3.79
CA GLU A 17 21.87 -12.69 -3.03
C GLU A 17 23.10 -12.78 -3.94
N ALA A 18 22.96 -13.42 -5.11
CA ALA A 18 24.04 -13.51 -6.09
C ALA A 18 24.47 -12.13 -6.59
N GLY A 19 23.51 -11.26 -6.91
CA GLY A 19 23.80 -9.87 -7.29
C GLY A 19 24.52 -9.09 -6.19
N PHE A 20 24.09 -9.24 -4.93
CA PHE A 20 24.79 -8.62 -3.80
C PHE A 20 26.23 -9.11 -3.64
N LYS A 21 26.46 -10.44 -3.72
CA LYS A 21 27.81 -11.01 -3.67
C LYS A 21 28.70 -10.49 -4.79
N LYS A 22 28.17 -10.44 -6.02
CA LYS A 22 28.89 -9.94 -7.20
C LYS A 22 29.32 -8.48 -7.01
N GLU A 23 28.38 -7.60 -6.65
CA GLU A 23 28.70 -6.17 -6.48
C GLU A 23 29.59 -5.91 -5.26
N LEU A 24 29.51 -6.75 -4.21
CA LEU A 24 30.42 -6.66 -3.07
C LEU A 24 31.86 -6.99 -3.49
N GLU A 25 32.07 -8.06 -4.26
CA GLU A 25 33.40 -8.43 -4.75
C GLU A 25 33.95 -7.40 -5.76
N ARG A 26 33.08 -6.79 -6.57
CA ARG A 26 33.46 -5.67 -7.45
C ARG A 26 33.92 -4.46 -6.63
N ALA A 27 33.18 -4.08 -5.60
CA ALA A 27 33.55 -2.98 -4.71
C ALA A 27 34.84 -3.26 -3.90
N LYS A 28 35.12 -4.51 -3.53
CA LYS A 28 36.39 -4.89 -2.90
C LYS A 28 37.60 -4.71 -3.83
N LYS A 29 37.42 -4.89 -5.13
CA LYS A 29 38.50 -4.69 -6.12
C LYS A 29 38.73 -3.22 -6.41
N GLU A 30 37.65 -2.45 -6.52
CA GLU A 30 37.71 -1.05 -6.90
C GLU A 30 36.58 -0.25 -6.24
N ILE A 31 36.95 0.79 -5.49
CA ILE A 31 36.02 1.73 -4.87
C ILE A 31 35.95 2.97 -5.77
N ASN A 32 34.80 3.19 -6.40
CA ASN A 32 34.49 4.40 -7.16
C ASN A 32 32.98 4.68 -7.12
N ALA A 33 32.54 5.79 -7.73
CA ALA A 33 31.15 6.23 -7.65
C ALA A 33 30.13 5.18 -8.16
N ASP A 34 30.49 4.41 -9.20
CA ASP A 34 29.62 3.43 -9.85
C ASP A 34 29.58 2.12 -9.07
N THR A 35 30.72 1.58 -8.65
CA THR A 35 30.77 0.33 -7.85
C THR A 35 30.02 0.50 -6.53
N LEU A 36 30.11 1.68 -5.90
CA LEU A 36 29.37 2.01 -4.70
C LEU A 36 27.88 2.21 -4.96
N HIS A 37 27.49 2.78 -6.10
CA HIS A 37 26.08 2.89 -6.48
C HIS A 37 25.45 1.50 -6.64
N ASP A 38 26.09 0.63 -7.43
CA ASP A 38 25.60 -0.71 -7.73
C ASP A 38 25.51 -1.57 -6.47
N LEU A 39 26.52 -1.51 -5.59
CA LEU A 39 26.49 -2.18 -4.29
C LEU A 39 25.36 -1.67 -3.39
N ARG A 40 25.12 -0.35 -3.34
CA ARG A 40 23.98 0.21 -2.57
C ARG A 40 22.64 -0.26 -3.11
N VAL A 41 22.48 -0.32 -4.44
CA VAL A 41 21.25 -0.79 -5.08
C VAL A 41 21.05 -2.28 -4.79
N SER A 42 22.08 -3.12 -4.91
CA SER A 42 22.00 -4.55 -4.63
C SER A 42 21.65 -4.83 -3.16
N ILE A 43 22.22 -4.09 -2.21
CA ILE A 43 21.85 -4.14 -0.77
C ILE A 43 20.36 -3.79 -0.57
N ARG A 44 19.88 -2.70 -1.19
CA ARG A 44 18.46 -2.30 -1.08
C ARG A 44 17.53 -3.38 -1.63
N ARG A 45 17.87 -3.96 -2.77
CA ARG A 45 17.09 -5.04 -3.40
C ARG A 45 17.09 -6.31 -2.55
N LEU A 46 18.23 -6.73 -2.00
CA LEU A 46 18.31 -7.87 -1.08
C LEU A 46 17.45 -7.63 0.18
N ARG A 47 17.55 -6.44 0.78
CA ARG A 47 16.76 -6.08 1.96
C ARG A 47 15.26 -6.01 1.69
N ALA A 48 14.84 -5.74 0.45
CA ALA A 48 13.43 -5.74 0.07
C ALA A 48 12.81 -7.15 0.20
N VAL A 49 13.57 -8.22 -0.08
CA VAL A 49 13.10 -9.60 0.11
C VAL A 49 12.82 -9.87 1.59
N PHE A 50 13.77 -9.53 2.47
CA PHE A 50 13.57 -9.68 3.92
C PHE A 50 12.42 -8.81 4.45
N SER A 51 12.22 -7.64 3.85
CA SER A 51 11.11 -6.75 4.21
C SER A 51 9.76 -7.33 3.80
N LEU A 52 9.66 -7.90 2.59
CA LEU A 52 8.48 -8.63 2.12
C LEU A 52 8.19 -9.82 3.04
N LEU A 53 9.19 -10.66 3.30
CA LEU A 53 9.03 -11.83 4.16
C LEU A 53 8.50 -11.45 5.54
N ARG A 54 8.99 -10.38 6.16
CA ARG A 54 8.49 -9.91 7.46
C ARG A 54 7.03 -9.43 7.45
N LEU A 55 6.50 -9.01 6.30
CA LEU A 55 5.11 -8.58 6.17
C LEU A 55 4.15 -9.75 5.92
N LEU A 56 4.68 -10.89 5.46
CA LEU A 56 3.91 -12.12 5.30
C LEU A 56 3.61 -12.80 6.65
N PRO A 57 2.49 -13.52 6.77
CA PRO A 57 2.12 -14.18 8.02
C PRO A 57 3.07 -15.34 8.35
N ARG A 58 3.23 -15.67 9.64
CA ARG A 58 3.96 -16.85 10.15
C ARG A 58 5.46 -16.91 9.81
N THR A 59 6.03 -15.89 9.18
CA THR A 59 7.47 -15.82 8.93
C THR A 59 8.21 -15.19 10.10
N LYS A 60 9.40 -15.71 10.39
CA LYS A 60 10.30 -15.12 11.40
C LYS A 60 11.63 -14.77 10.75
N VAL A 61 11.80 -13.49 10.43
CA VAL A 61 13.06 -12.97 9.86
C VAL A 61 13.90 -12.35 10.96
N LYS A 62 15.11 -12.90 11.22
CA LYS A 62 16.03 -12.38 12.23
C LYS A 62 16.45 -10.95 11.89
N LYS A 63 16.51 -10.07 12.90
CA LYS A 63 16.89 -8.66 12.73
C LYS A 63 18.27 -8.50 12.07
N SER A 64 19.19 -9.41 12.36
CA SER A 64 20.55 -9.41 11.82
C SER A 64 20.60 -9.46 10.28
N LEU A 65 19.66 -10.14 9.62
CA LEU A 65 19.65 -10.32 8.16
C LEU A 65 19.48 -9.00 7.40
N TYR A 66 18.74 -8.05 7.96
CA TYR A 66 18.53 -6.73 7.34
C TYR A 66 19.34 -5.60 7.98
N GLN A 67 19.90 -5.81 9.18
CA GLN A 67 20.78 -4.83 9.83
C GLN A 67 22.25 -5.00 9.44
N LYS A 68 22.74 -6.23 9.23
CA LYS A 68 24.14 -6.43 8.81
C LYS A 68 24.45 -5.72 7.49
N PRO A 69 23.68 -5.89 6.39
CA PRO A 69 23.93 -5.10 5.18
C PRO A 69 23.84 -3.58 5.38
N LYS A 70 23.19 -3.11 6.45
CA LYS A 70 23.10 -1.68 6.77
C LYS A 70 24.42 -1.11 7.30
N THR A 71 25.29 -1.93 7.92
CA THR A 71 26.55 -1.44 8.53
C THR A 71 27.48 -0.85 7.48
N ILE A 72 27.59 -1.47 6.30
CA ILE A 72 28.34 -0.92 5.17
C ILE A 72 27.55 0.15 4.41
N MET A 73 26.22 0.16 4.49
CA MET A 73 25.38 1.11 3.75
C MET A 73 25.46 2.54 4.29
N ASN A 74 25.78 2.71 5.58
CA ASN A 74 25.89 4.01 6.23
C ASN A 74 27.11 4.81 5.74
N PRO A 75 28.36 4.33 5.84
CA PRO A 75 29.53 5.08 5.34
C PRO A 75 29.48 5.30 3.83
N MET A 76 29.01 4.29 3.07
CA MET A 76 28.73 4.45 1.64
C MET A 76 27.64 5.50 1.34
N GLY A 77 26.80 5.83 2.33
CA GLY A 77 25.77 6.86 2.21
C GLY A 77 26.38 8.24 2.13
N GLU A 78 27.20 8.56 3.10
CA GLU A 78 27.86 9.87 3.22
C GLU A 78 28.75 10.13 2.00
N LEU A 79 29.55 9.15 1.58
CA LEU A 79 30.39 9.28 0.39
C LEU A 79 29.56 9.43 -0.90
N ARG A 80 28.47 8.65 -1.06
CA ARG A 80 27.61 8.76 -2.26
C ARG A 80 26.92 10.12 -2.32
N ASP A 81 26.53 10.68 -1.18
CA ASP A 81 25.92 12.01 -1.14
C ASP A 81 26.92 13.05 -1.69
N ILE A 82 28.21 12.96 -1.35
CA ILE A 82 29.26 13.84 -1.92
C ILE A 82 29.45 13.60 -3.43
N HIS A 83 29.47 12.34 -3.89
CA HIS A 83 29.56 12.04 -5.33
C HIS A 83 28.41 12.66 -6.13
N VAL A 84 27.18 12.54 -5.62
CA VAL A 84 25.99 13.10 -6.25
C VAL A 84 26.04 14.64 -6.25
N GLU A 85 26.50 15.26 -5.16
CA GLU A 85 26.69 16.71 -5.11
C GLU A 85 27.67 17.22 -6.17
N VAL A 86 28.81 16.55 -6.34
CA VAL A 86 29.82 16.90 -7.37
C VAL A 86 29.25 16.74 -8.78
N GLU A 87 28.52 15.64 -9.04
CA GLU A 87 27.86 15.38 -10.30
C GLU A 87 26.83 16.49 -10.64
N ILE A 88 25.95 16.83 -9.69
CA ILE A 88 24.95 17.89 -9.85
C ILE A 88 25.62 19.23 -10.16
N ILE A 89 26.67 19.59 -9.42
CA ILE A 89 27.38 20.86 -9.64
C ILE A 89 27.97 20.91 -11.06
N ASN A 90 28.65 19.84 -11.48
CA ASN A 90 29.26 19.77 -12.81
C ASN A 90 28.21 19.86 -13.92
N ASN A 91 27.05 19.23 -13.74
CA ASN A 91 25.97 19.23 -14.72
C ASN A 91 25.26 20.60 -14.80
N ILE A 92 25.03 21.28 -13.68
CA ILE A 92 24.29 22.54 -13.64
C ILE A 92 25.18 23.75 -14.01
N PHE A 93 26.45 23.75 -13.60
CA PHE A 93 27.34 24.90 -13.70
C PHE A 93 28.44 24.71 -14.75
N ARG A 94 28.11 24.91 -16.03
CA ARG A 94 29.07 24.88 -17.15
C ARG A 94 30.27 25.82 -16.95
N ARG A 95 30.03 27.03 -16.42
CA ARG A 95 31.08 27.98 -16.01
C ARG A 95 31.10 28.09 -14.49
N LYS A 96 32.19 27.64 -13.87
CA LYS A 96 32.35 27.60 -12.40
C LYS A 96 32.91 28.94 -11.90
N ASN A 97 32.12 29.67 -11.12
CA ASN A 97 32.56 30.87 -10.42
C ASN A 97 33.54 30.51 -9.26
N GLN A 98 34.16 31.53 -8.64
CA GLN A 98 35.15 31.32 -7.59
C GLN A 98 34.61 30.50 -6.41
N PHE A 99 33.39 30.78 -5.95
CA PHE A 99 32.76 30.03 -4.87
C PHE A 99 32.57 28.55 -5.23
N VAL A 100 32.03 28.26 -6.43
CA VAL A 100 31.81 26.88 -6.90
C VAL A 100 33.12 26.10 -6.98
N ARG A 101 34.21 26.72 -7.43
CA ARG A 101 35.54 26.07 -7.48
C ARG A 101 36.04 25.72 -6.09
N LEU A 102 35.96 26.65 -5.14
CA LEU A 102 36.38 26.41 -3.75
C LEU A 102 35.52 25.32 -3.08
N PHE A 103 34.21 25.33 -3.34
CA PHE A 103 33.29 24.33 -2.79
C PHE A 103 33.56 22.94 -3.38
N LEU A 104 33.78 22.82 -4.70
CA LEU A 104 34.15 21.55 -5.34
C LEU A 104 35.47 20.99 -4.80
N ASN A 105 36.48 21.84 -4.59
CA ASN A 105 37.74 21.39 -4.00
C ASN A 105 37.54 20.80 -2.59
N LYS A 106 36.64 21.39 -1.80
CA LYS A 106 36.27 20.85 -0.48
C LYS A 106 35.54 19.51 -0.58
N LEU A 107 34.63 19.36 -1.54
CA LEU A 107 33.92 18.10 -1.77
C LEU A 107 34.87 16.99 -2.23
N ASN A 108 35.78 17.27 -3.16
CA ASN A 108 36.77 16.30 -3.66
C ASN A 108 37.70 15.79 -2.54
N LYS A 109 38.16 16.68 -1.64
CA LYS A 109 38.89 16.24 -0.44
C LYS A 109 38.05 15.32 0.46
N GLY A 110 36.76 15.58 0.56
CA GLY A 110 35.83 14.70 1.29
C GLY A 110 35.63 13.33 0.61
N ILE A 111 35.69 13.26 -0.72
CA ILE A 111 35.67 12.00 -1.48
C ILE A 111 36.90 11.17 -1.13
N GLU A 112 38.10 11.76 -1.26
CA GLU A 112 39.37 11.07 -0.96
C GLU A 112 39.37 10.47 0.45
N GLN A 113 38.89 11.23 1.45
CA GLN A 113 38.78 10.74 2.82
C GLN A 113 37.72 9.63 2.96
N GLY A 114 36.51 9.84 2.42
CA GLY A 114 35.42 8.88 2.55
C GLY A 114 35.67 7.57 1.81
N GLU A 115 36.42 7.57 0.71
CA GLU A 115 36.81 6.37 -0.01
C GLU A 115 37.68 5.45 0.85
N GLY A 116 38.57 6.01 1.67
CA GLY A 116 39.36 5.27 2.65
C GLY A 116 38.48 4.54 3.68
N ASP A 117 37.56 5.27 4.32
CA ASP A 117 36.66 4.71 5.34
C ASP A 117 35.75 3.61 4.77
N VAL A 118 35.22 3.85 3.55
CA VAL A 118 34.36 2.88 2.87
C VAL A 118 35.14 1.64 2.46
N ARG A 119 36.39 1.79 1.99
CA ARG A 119 37.26 0.66 1.65
C ARG A 119 37.43 -0.28 2.84
N CYS A 120 37.81 0.26 4.01
CA CYS A 120 37.95 -0.53 5.23
C CYS A 120 36.64 -1.24 5.61
N ALA A 121 35.50 -0.57 5.47
CA ALA A 121 34.20 -1.17 5.78
C ALA A 121 33.78 -2.29 4.80
N VAL A 122 34.08 -2.13 3.51
CA VAL A 122 33.75 -3.12 2.46
C VAL A 122 34.66 -4.35 2.55
N GLU A 123 35.96 -4.15 2.75
CA GLU A 123 36.94 -5.23 2.88
C GLU A 123 36.68 -6.12 4.10
N SER A 124 36.33 -5.52 5.23
CA SER A 124 36.05 -6.23 6.48
C SER A 124 34.64 -6.86 6.55
N PHE A 125 33.79 -6.66 5.53
CA PHE A 125 32.40 -7.11 5.58
C PHE A 125 32.25 -8.63 5.40
N SER A 126 31.78 -9.31 6.46
CA SER A 126 31.53 -10.76 6.43
C SER A 126 30.13 -11.14 5.94
N LEU A 127 30.09 -12.15 5.05
CA LEU A 127 28.87 -12.79 4.52
C LEU A 127 28.32 -13.93 5.40
N ASP A 128 28.86 -14.17 6.59
CA ASP A 128 28.48 -15.35 7.40
C ASP A 128 27.00 -15.40 7.79
N PHE A 129 26.33 -14.24 7.80
CA PHE A 129 24.89 -14.19 8.07
C PHE A 129 24.03 -14.76 6.95
N LEU A 130 24.52 -14.76 5.70
CA LEU A 130 23.87 -15.40 4.56
C LEU A 130 24.25 -16.88 4.47
N LYS A 131 25.50 -17.24 4.78
CA LYS A 131 25.93 -18.66 4.79
C LYS A 131 25.08 -19.53 5.72
N ARG A 132 24.63 -18.96 6.85
CA ARG A 132 23.80 -19.64 7.86
C ARG A 132 22.29 -19.53 7.59
N LEU A 133 21.89 -18.85 6.52
CA LEU A 133 20.49 -18.62 6.18
C LEU A 133 19.95 -19.77 5.35
N ASP A 134 18.96 -20.47 5.89
CA ASP A 134 18.14 -21.41 5.13
C ASP A 134 16.83 -20.73 4.74
N ILE A 135 16.76 -20.21 3.51
CA ILE A 135 15.58 -19.50 3.01
C ILE A 135 14.37 -20.44 2.92
N LYS A 136 14.57 -21.72 2.59
CA LYS A 136 13.50 -22.72 2.49
C LYS A 136 12.81 -22.90 3.84
N LYS A 137 13.58 -22.99 4.94
CA LYS A 137 13.01 -23.02 6.30
C LYS A 137 12.15 -21.81 6.65
N ILE A 138 12.46 -20.62 6.11
CA ILE A 138 11.63 -19.42 6.31
C ILE A 138 10.35 -19.47 5.48
N LEU A 139 10.39 -20.12 4.31
CA LEU A 139 9.27 -20.22 3.39
C LEU A 139 8.33 -21.39 3.69
N ILE A 140 8.79 -22.48 4.33
CA ILE A 140 7.97 -23.66 4.70
C ILE A 140 6.63 -23.27 5.38
N PRO A 141 6.58 -22.36 6.38
CA PRO A 141 5.33 -21.96 7.01
C PRO A 141 4.31 -21.27 6.08
N LEU A 142 4.74 -20.83 4.89
CA LEU A 142 3.90 -20.20 3.89
C LEU A 142 3.31 -21.19 2.89
N ALA A 143 3.76 -22.45 2.85
CA ALA A 143 3.32 -23.45 1.88
C ALA A 143 1.81 -23.71 1.94
N ASP A 144 1.23 -23.68 3.15
CA ASP A 144 -0.21 -23.87 3.38
C ASP A 144 -1.00 -22.54 3.36
N THR A 145 -0.36 -21.44 2.98
CA THR A 145 -1.01 -20.12 2.88
C THR A 145 -1.27 -19.79 1.43
N ASP A 146 -2.41 -19.17 1.14
CA ASP A 146 -2.61 -18.54 -0.17
C ASP A 146 -1.80 -17.24 -0.24
N LEU A 147 -0.56 -17.44 -0.70
CA LEU A 147 0.52 -16.47 -0.78
C LEU A 147 0.23 -15.39 -1.81
N GLU A 148 -0.54 -15.70 -2.85
CA GLU A 148 -0.98 -14.71 -3.85
C GLU A 148 -1.86 -13.65 -3.18
N TYR A 149 -2.86 -14.07 -2.39
CA TYR A 149 -3.68 -13.15 -1.62
C TYR A 149 -2.89 -12.36 -0.57
N GLN A 150 -1.99 -13.02 0.16
CA GLN A 150 -1.16 -12.33 1.16
C GLN A 150 -0.23 -11.28 0.54
N THR A 151 0.37 -11.59 -0.62
CA THR A 151 1.24 -10.64 -1.32
C THR A 151 0.45 -9.50 -1.96
N LYS A 152 -0.80 -9.73 -2.41
CA LYS A 152 -1.74 -8.66 -2.79
C LYS A 152 -2.03 -7.69 -1.63
N ILE A 153 -2.31 -8.20 -0.42
CA ILE A 153 -2.48 -7.38 0.79
C ILE A 153 -1.24 -6.53 1.07
N VAL A 154 -0.05 -7.15 0.98
CA VAL A 154 1.22 -6.43 1.17
C VAL A 154 1.37 -5.29 0.16
N LEU A 155 1.09 -5.56 -1.12
CA LEU A 155 1.14 -4.55 -2.18
C LEU A 155 0.14 -3.41 -1.94
N ALA A 156 -1.10 -3.71 -1.57
CA ALA A 156 -2.11 -2.71 -1.24
C ALA A 156 -1.68 -1.82 -0.06
N THR A 157 -1.09 -2.43 0.97
CA THR A 157 -0.56 -1.69 2.13
C THR A 157 0.60 -0.78 1.75
N LEU A 158 1.53 -1.26 0.93
CA LEU A 158 2.66 -0.46 0.46
C LEU A 158 2.19 0.69 -0.43
N PHE A 159 1.16 0.46 -1.25
CA PHE A 159 0.54 1.49 -2.06
C PHE A 159 -0.17 2.53 -1.20
N LYS A 160 -0.98 2.13 -0.21
CA LYS A 160 -1.62 3.05 0.73
C LYS A 160 -0.61 3.91 1.49
N ASN A 161 0.50 3.33 1.95
CA ASN A 161 1.58 4.05 2.61
C ASN A 161 2.32 5.02 1.68
N PHE A 162 2.28 4.79 0.37
CA PHE A 162 2.80 5.69 -0.64
C PHE A 162 1.79 6.81 -0.96
N PHE A 163 0.52 6.45 -1.12
CA PHE A 163 -0.56 7.34 -1.52
C PHE A 163 -0.98 8.32 -0.42
N SER A 164 -1.08 7.86 0.83
CA SER A 164 -1.55 8.65 1.98
C SER A 164 -0.81 9.99 2.19
N PRO A 165 0.53 10.07 2.14
CA PRO A 165 1.23 11.36 2.24
C PRO A 165 1.24 12.17 0.92
N GLY A 166 0.59 11.70 -0.14
CA GLY A 166 0.69 12.26 -1.50
C GLY A 166 0.23 13.71 -1.62
N GLU A 167 -0.98 14.01 -1.15
CA GLU A 167 -1.54 15.38 -1.20
C GLU A 167 -0.66 16.39 -0.43
N ASP A 168 -0.26 16.03 0.79
CA ASP A 168 0.66 16.85 1.60
C ASP A 168 2.01 17.05 0.91
N ALA A 169 2.55 16.00 0.26
CA ALA A 169 3.81 16.07 -0.45
C ALA A 169 3.72 17.00 -1.67
N GLU A 170 2.64 16.94 -2.44
CA GLU A 170 2.35 17.85 -3.56
C GLU A 170 2.09 19.29 -3.10
N GLY A 171 1.56 19.46 -1.89
CA GLY A 171 1.45 20.74 -1.18
C GLY A 171 2.79 21.29 -0.66
N GLY A 172 3.89 20.55 -0.84
CA GLY A 172 5.24 21.00 -0.48
C GLY A 172 5.70 20.63 0.93
N ASN A 173 4.97 19.78 1.65
CA ASN A 173 5.38 19.33 2.98
C ASN A 173 6.61 18.39 2.90
N ILE A 174 7.73 18.84 3.46
CA ILE A 174 9.03 18.14 3.41
C ILE A 174 8.96 16.75 4.07
N ASN A 175 8.26 16.63 5.20
CA ASN A 175 8.15 15.38 5.93
C ASN A 175 7.26 14.38 5.17
N ALA A 176 6.15 14.84 4.60
CA ALA A 176 5.29 14.01 3.76
C ALA A 176 6.02 13.54 2.50
N PHE A 177 6.75 14.44 1.82
CA PHE A 177 7.57 14.11 0.66
C PHE A 177 8.63 13.04 0.98
N HIS A 178 9.29 13.17 2.13
CA HIS A 178 10.26 12.16 2.58
C HIS A 178 9.62 10.80 2.84
N ARG A 179 8.47 10.76 3.54
CA ARG A 179 7.72 9.53 3.79
C ARG A 179 7.28 8.87 2.48
N MET A 180 6.68 9.64 1.57
CA MET A 180 6.24 9.19 0.25
C MET A 180 7.41 8.57 -0.53
N ARG A 181 8.58 9.21 -0.55
CA ARG A 181 9.78 8.70 -1.23
C ARG A 181 10.24 7.35 -0.68
N ILE A 182 10.22 7.17 0.64
CA ILE A 182 10.59 5.89 1.27
C ILE A 182 9.55 4.81 0.93
N SER A 183 8.27 5.15 1.01
CA SER A 183 7.17 4.22 0.68
C SER A 183 7.22 3.79 -0.78
N LEU A 184 7.47 4.71 -1.72
CA LEU A 184 7.63 4.39 -3.15
C LEU A 184 8.78 3.41 -3.40
N LYS A 185 9.93 3.61 -2.73
CA LYS A 185 11.06 2.66 -2.82
C LYS A 185 10.64 1.26 -2.38
N LYS A 186 9.94 1.15 -1.24
CA LYS A 186 9.44 -0.15 -0.75
C LYS A 186 8.45 -0.77 -1.72
N LEU A 187 7.46 0.00 -2.19
CA LEU A 187 6.47 -0.44 -3.16
C LEU A 187 7.13 -0.95 -4.45
N ARG A 188 8.06 -0.17 -5.03
CA ARG A 188 8.76 -0.53 -6.27
C ARG A 188 9.57 -1.80 -6.11
N TYR A 189 10.41 -1.90 -5.08
CA TYR A 189 11.23 -3.10 -4.88
C TYR A 189 10.41 -4.35 -4.58
N THR A 190 9.29 -4.22 -3.86
CA THR A 190 8.36 -5.33 -3.65
C THR A 190 7.63 -5.70 -4.93
N SER A 191 7.23 -4.73 -5.75
CA SER A 191 6.63 -4.96 -7.06
C SER A 191 7.62 -5.64 -8.02
N GLU A 192 8.90 -5.27 -8.03
CA GLU A 192 9.97 -5.96 -8.77
C GLU A 192 10.16 -7.42 -8.34
N ILE A 193 9.86 -7.77 -7.09
CA ILE A 193 9.92 -9.16 -6.60
C ILE A 193 8.71 -9.95 -7.09
N LEU A 194 7.52 -9.32 -7.06
CA LEU A 194 6.25 -9.98 -7.27
C LEU A 194 5.74 -9.89 -8.71
N GLN A 195 6.41 -9.15 -9.60
CA GLN A 195 6.07 -9.05 -11.02
C GLN A 195 5.83 -10.42 -11.68
N PRO A 196 6.65 -11.48 -11.48
CA PRO A 196 6.39 -12.77 -12.10
C PRO A 196 5.12 -13.47 -11.58
N VAL A 197 4.63 -13.08 -10.40
CA VAL A 197 3.37 -13.57 -9.82
C VAL A 197 2.18 -12.78 -10.36
N PHE A 198 2.39 -11.50 -10.65
CA PHE A 198 1.33 -10.56 -11.00
C PHE A 198 1.58 -9.89 -12.35
N PRO A 199 1.05 -10.45 -13.45
CA PRO A 199 1.24 -9.89 -14.80
C PRO A 199 0.79 -8.44 -14.97
N TRP A 200 -0.15 -7.97 -14.14
CA TRP A 200 -0.61 -6.57 -14.14
C TRP A 200 0.45 -5.59 -13.61
N ILE A 201 1.50 -6.07 -12.91
CA ILE A 201 2.70 -5.29 -12.59
C ILE A 201 3.59 -5.30 -13.84
N THR A 202 3.20 -4.50 -14.83
CA THR A 202 3.94 -4.42 -16.09
C THR A 202 5.28 -3.69 -15.92
N GLU A 203 6.19 -3.91 -16.86
CA GLU A 203 7.45 -3.15 -16.93
C GLU A 203 7.20 -1.64 -17.01
N VAL A 204 6.15 -1.22 -17.72
CA VAL A 204 5.72 0.19 -17.79
C VAL A 204 5.43 0.76 -16.40
N ARG A 205 4.69 0.03 -15.55
CA ARG A 205 4.42 0.48 -14.17
C ARG A 205 5.69 0.58 -13.34
N LEU A 206 6.57 -0.41 -13.44
CA LEU A 206 7.86 -0.39 -12.73
C LEU A 206 8.76 0.77 -13.20
N ASN A 207 8.75 1.07 -14.50
CA ASN A 207 9.46 2.19 -15.09
C ASN A 207 8.89 3.54 -14.63
N ASN A 208 7.56 3.68 -14.56
CA ASN A 208 6.93 4.89 -14.03
C ASN A 208 7.26 5.09 -12.54
N MET A 209 7.23 4.02 -11.74
CA MET A 209 7.65 4.08 -10.33
C MET A 209 9.14 4.45 -10.21
N HIS A 210 9.98 3.96 -11.13
CA HIS A 210 11.39 4.32 -11.20
C HIS A 210 11.58 5.80 -11.55
N ALA A 211 10.86 6.32 -12.55
CA ALA A 211 10.90 7.71 -12.95
C ALA A 211 10.56 8.63 -11.77
N LEU A 212 9.42 8.37 -11.10
CA LEU A 212 9.01 9.16 -9.93
C LEU A 212 10.05 9.07 -8.81
N GLN A 213 10.63 7.89 -8.59
CA GLN A 213 11.69 7.71 -7.60
C GLN A 213 12.96 8.51 -7.94
N GLN A 214 13.31 8.66 -9.23
CA GLN A 214 14.44 9.47 -9.68
C GLN A 214 14.18 10.96 -9.46
N VAL A 215 13.03 11.48 -9.90
CA VAL A 215 12.67 12.88 -9.69
C VAL A 215 12.63 13.24 -8.20
N MET A 216 12.06 12.37 -7.36
CA MET A 216 12.09 12.56 -5.90
C MET A 216 13.49 12.43 -5.28
N GLY A 217 14.38 11.69 -5.93
CA GLY A 217 15.81 11.63 -5.62
C GLY A 217 16.47 12.97 -5.88
N ASP A 218 16.40 13.44 -7.13
CA ASP A 218 17.02 14.68 -7.61
C ASP A 218 16.58 15.90 -6.80
N ILE A 219 15.28 16.01 -6.48
CA ILE A 219 14.76 17.09 -5.63
C ILE A 219 15.42 17.06 -4.25
N ARG A 220 15.52 15.88 -3.63
CA ARG A 220 16.16 15.75 -2.32
C ARG A 220 17.65 16.04 -2.39
N ASP A 221 18.32 15.59 -3.44
CA ASP A 221 19.76 15.78 -3.59
C ASP A 221 20.08 17.27 -3.79
N LEU A 222 19.22 18.02 -4.51
CA LEU A 222 19.26 19.47 -4.56
C LEU A 222 19.00 20.12 -3.19
N ASP A 223 18.00 19.67 -2.44
CA ASP A 223 17.71 20.22 -1.10
C ASP A 223 18.92 20.06 -0.15
N VAL A 224 19.58 18.89 -0.18
CA VAL A 224 20.79 18.62 0.62
C VAL A 224 21.95 19.51 0.16
N LEU A 225 22.19 19.59 -1.15
CA LEU A 225 23.25 20.42 -1.72
C LEU A 225 23.07 21.90 -1.37
N ILE A 226 21.86 22.43 -1.52
CA ILE A 226 21.52 23.81 -1.17
C ILE A 226 21.79 24.07 0.31
N GLN A 227 21.32 23.18 1.19
CA GLN A 227 21.53 23.30 2.63
C GLN A 227 23.03 23.34 2.98
N LYS A 228 23.83 22.46 2.35
CA LYS A 228 25.28 22.36 2.56
C LYS A 228 26.03 23.55 1.96
N MET A 229 25.60 24.08 0.81
CA MET A 229 26.17 25.30 0.23
C MET A 229 25.88 26.51 1.13
N ASN A 230 24.65 26.66 1.62
CA ASN A 230 24.25 27.79 2.47
C ASN A 230 24.89 27.77 3.86
N SER A 231 25.28 26.59 4.37
CA SER A 231 25.95 26.47 5.67
C SER A 231 27.43 26.87 5.64
N GLN A 232 28.02 27.14 4.48
CA GLN A 232 29.41 27.59 4.38
C GLN A 232 29.56 29.01 4.94
N LYS A 233 30.36 29.16 6.00
CA LYS A 233 30.71 30.46 6.56
C LYS A 233 31.80 31.12 5.71
N LEU A 234 31.48 32.23 5.07
CA LEU A 234 32.39 32.99 4.20
C LEU A 234 32.67 34.36 4.82
N LYS A 235 33.95 34.77 4.85
CA LYS A 235 34.37 36.09 5.34
C LYS A 235 34.34 37.18 4.25
N ASP A 236 34.45 36.77 2.99
CA ASP A 236 34.52 37.64 1.83
C ASP A 236 33.12 37.95 1.27
N ARG A 237 32.78 39.23 1.15
CA ARG A 237 31.47 39.70 0.66
C ARG A 237 31.16 39.27 -0.78
N ASN A 238 32.16 39.24 -1.65
CA ASN A 238 32.00 38.79 -3.03
C ASN A 238 31.72 37.28 -3.08
N LEU A 239 32.40 36.48 -2.26
CA LEU A 239 32.11 35.05 -2.14
C LEU A 239 30.69 34.80 -1.59
N THR A 240 30.22 35.58 -0.61
CA THR A 240 28.83 35.51 -0.14
C THR A 240 27.82 35.82 -1.24
N ARG A 241 28.09 36.83 -2.08
CA ARG A 241 27.25 37.14 -3.24
C ARG A 241 27.23 36.00 -4.26
N LEU A 242 28.38 35.42 -4.57
CA LEU A 242 28.47 34.28 -5.50
C LEU A 242 27.78 33.02 -4.95
N GLN A 243 27.89 32.75 -3.66
CA GLN A 243 27.15 31.70 -2.97
C GLN A 243 25.64 31.89 -3.15
N ALA A 244 25.11 33.07 -2.83
CA ALA A 244 23.68 33.37 -2.97
C ALA A 244 23.18 33.21 -4.41
N LEU A 245 23.93 33.68 -5.42
CA LEU A 245 23.60 33.48 -6.83
C LEU A 245 23.59 32.00 -7.24
N THR A 246 24.54 31.22 -6.72
CA THR A 246 24.66 29.78 -6.96
C THR A 246 23.46 29.04 -6.34
N SER A 247 23.14 29.31 -5.07
CA SER A 247 21.99 28.72 -4.37
C SER A 247 20.66 29.08 -5.04
N ASN A 248 20.49 30.33 -5.49
CA ASN A 248 19.29 30.75 -6.21
C ASN A 248 19.06 29.96 -7.51
N ARG A 249 20.14 29.63 -8.25
CA ARG A 249 20.03 28.80 -9.45
C ARG A 249 19.59 27.37 -9.12
N LEU A 250 20.10 26.80 -8.03
CA LEU A 250 19.69 25.48 -7.55
C LEU A 250 18.23 25.48 -7.09
N HIS A 251 17.79 26.49 -6.35
CA HIS A 251 16.38 26.65 -5.96
C HIS A 251 15.45 26.69 -7.17
N LYS A 252 15.83 27.43 -8.23
CA LYS A 252 15.04 27.47 -9.49
C LYS A 252 14.95 26.09 -10.15
N ARG A 253 16.05 25.34 -10.22
CA ARG A 253 16.03 23.97 -10.77
C ARG A 253 15.17 23.04 -9.92
N ARG A 254 15.31 23.08 -8.60
CA ARG A 254 14.50 22.31 -7.64
C ARG A 254 13.02 22.60 -7.80
N ALA A 255 12.64 23.88 -7.90
CA ALA A 255 11.25 24.29 -8.12
C ALA A 255 10.70 23.79 -9.47
N SER A 256 11.52 23.81 -10.52
CA SER A 256 11.13 23.25 -11.83
C SER A 256 10.87 21.74 -11.76
N LEU A 257 11.76 20.97 -11.13
CA LEU A 257 11.58 19.53 -10.96
C LEU A 257 10.29 19.21 -10.18
N PHE A 258 10.06 19.96 -9.10
CA PHE A 258 8.88 19.75 -8.26
C PHE A 258 7.57 20.10 -8.97
N ASN A 259 7.51 21.24 -9.66
CA ASN A 259 6.26 21.73 -10.23
C ASN A 259 5.88 21.07 -11.57
N LYS A 260 6.85 20.56 -12.32
CA LYS A 260 6.61 19.93 -13.62
C LYS A 260 6.69 18.41 -13.50
N GLU A 261 7.90 17.91 -13.24
CA GLU A 261 8.20 16.49 -13.36
C GLU A 261 7.60 15.66 -12.23
N PHE A 262 7.67 16.14 -10.98
CA PHE A 262 7.16 15.38 -9.83
C PHE A 262 5.64 15.23 -9.88
N LYS A 263 4.89 16.31 -10.11
CA LYS A 263 3.43 16.31 -10.18
C LYS A 263 2.90 15.44 -11.31
N GLU A 264 3.45 15.59 -12.52
CA GLU A 264 3.04 14.77 -13.66
C GLU A 264 3.29 13.27 -13.40
N GLN A 265 4.43 12.93 -12.80
CA GLN A 265 4.75 11.53 -12.54
C GLN A 265 4.00 10.94 -11.33
N SER A 266 3.68 11.74 -10.30
CA SER A 266 2.88 11.27 -9.15
C SER A 266 1.46 10.95 -9.56
N GLU A 267 0.83 11.78 -10.39
CA GLU A 267 -0.50 11.55 -10.94
C GLU A 267 -0.61 10.21 -11.70
N VAL A 268 0.41 9.87 -12.49
CA VAL A 268 0.46 8.59 -13.20
C VAL A 268 0.43 7.41 -12.23
N ILE A 269 1.20 7.45 -11.13
CA ILE A 269 1.19 6.36 -10.15
C ILE A 269 -0.09 6.35 -9.32
N PHE A 270 -0.64 7.52 -9.00
CA PHE A 270 -1.91 7.64 -8.29
C PHE A 270 -3.07 7.07 -9.10
N SER A 271 -3.02 7.13 -10.43
CA SER A 271 -4.03 6.50 -11.29
C SER A 271 -4.14 4.98 -11.09
N TYR A 272 -3.09 4.33 -10.57
CA TYR A 272 -3.10 2.89 -10.25
C TYR A 272 -3.88 2.54 -9.00
N GLU A 273 -4.42 3.53 -8.26
CA GLU A 273 -5.17 3.33 -7.02
C GLU A 273 -6.23 2.24 -7.17
N LYS A 274 -6.97 2.21 -8.29
CA LYS A 274 -8.05 1.22 -8.51
C LYS A 274 -7.56 -0.23 -8.45
N ASP A 275 -6.34 -0.49 -8.92
CA ASP A 275 -5.78 -1.85 -8.96
C ASP A 275 -5.23 -2.29 -7.60
N PHE A 276 -4.74 -1.35 -6.78
CA PHE A 276 -4.22 -1.62 -5.44
C PHE A 276 -5.29 -1.56 -4.35
N ALA A 277 -6.26 -0.64 -4.46
CA ALA A 277 -7.38 -0.48 -3.55
C ALA A 277 -8.43 -1.59 -3.66
N ALA A 278 -8.26 -2.48 -4.65
CA ALA A 278 -9.02 -3.71 -4.77
C ALA A 278 -8.77 -4.70 -3.60
N PHE A 279 -7.74 -4.49 -2.77
CA PHE A 279 -7.41 -5.41 -1.69
C PHE A 279 -7.34 -4.70 -0.32
N PRO A 280 -7.72 -5.38 0.78
CA PRO A 280 -7.46 -4.88 2.13
C PRO A 280 -5.98 -4.59 2.32
N ASP A 281 -5.66 -3.60 3.14
CA ASP A 281 -4.31 -3.48 3.69
C ASP A 281 -4.04 -4.55 4.78
N ILE A 282 -2.82 -4.61 5.32
CA ILE A 282 -2.40 -5.62 6.30
C ILE A 282 -3.22 -5.50 7.59
N ASP A 283 -3.61 -4.29 8.00
CA ASP A 283 -4.33 -4.07 9.24
C ASP A 283 -5.79 -4.52 9.07
N ASP A 284 -6.40 -4.19 7.94
CA ASP A 284 -7.68 -4.75 7.51
C ASP A 284 -7.58 -6.27 7.40
N GLY A 285 -6.57 -6.82 6.72
CA GLY A 285 -6.35 -8.26 6.56
C GLY A 285 -6.18 -9.03 7.88
N ARG A 286 -5.53 -8.42 8.88
CA ARG A 286 -5.43 -8.96 10.24
C ARG A 286 -6.75 -8.89 10.99
N ALA A 287 -7.50 -7.79 10.84
CA ALA A 287 -8.85 -7.68 11.38
C ALA A 287 -9.77 -8.73 10.76
N LEU A 288 -9.61 -9.04 9.46
CA LEU A 288 -10.33 -10.12 8.78
C LEU A 288 -9.94 -11.51 9.28
N GLN A 289 -8.66 -11.74 9.58
CA GLN A 289 -8.21 -13.00 10.17
C GLN A 289 -8.66 -13.17 11.62
N ALA A 290 -8.73 -12.07 12.39
CA ALA A 290 -9.30 -12.07 13.73
C ALA A 290 -10.82 -12.33 13.66
N ALA A 291 -11.54 -11.68 12.75
CA ALA A 291 -12.95 -11.95 12.48
C ALA A 291 -13.21 -13.39 12.04
N PHE A 292 -12.35 -13.96 11.19
CA PHE A 292 -12.37 -15.37 10.78
C PHE A 292 -12.27 -16.33 11.97
N LEU A 293 -11.50 -15.98 13.00
CA LEU A 293 -11.36 -16.80 14.22
C LEU A 293 -12.51 -16.61 15.22
N LEU A 294 -13.26 -15.51 15.11
CA LEU A 294 -14.33 -15.13 16.04
C LEU A 294 -15.72 -15.52 15.53
N LEU A 295 -16.00 -15.34 14.24
CA LEU A 295 -17.29 -15.67 13.61
C LEU A 295 -17.75 -17.12 13.84
N PRO A 296 -16.89 -18.15 13.71
CA PRO A 296 -17.28 -19.53 14.00
C PRO A 296 -17.58 -19.78 15.49
N LYS A 297 -16.97 -19.01 16.40
CA LYS A 297 -17.14 -19.19 17.86
C LYS A 297 -18.45 -18.60 18.37
N GLU A 298 -19.02 -17.61 17.68
CA GLU A 298 -20.30 -17.00 18.03
C GLU A 298 -21.50 -17.82 17.50
N ILE A 299 -21.26 -18.81 16.63
CA ILE A 299 -22.32 -19.61 15.99
C ILE A 299 -22.46 -20.94 16.73
N LYS A 300 -23.55 -21.07 17.49
CA LYS A 300 -23.82 -22.18 18.42
C LYS A 300 -23.99 -23.58 17.79
N ARG A 301 -23.84 -23.76 16.47
CA ARG A 301 -24.10 -25.04 15.77
C ARG A 301 -22.89 -25.53 14.95
N LYS A 302 -22.15 -26.51 15.50
CA LYS A 302 -20.99 -27.18 14.86
C LYS A 302 -21.26 -27.77 13.46
N LYS A 303 -22.52 -28.13 13.15
CA LYS A 303 -22.90 -28.78 11.88
C LYS A 303 -22.90 -27.83 10.67
N GLU A 304 -22.90 -26.52 10.90
CA GLU A 304 -23.03 -25.48 9.85
C GLU A 304 -21.76 -24.62 9.70
N GLU A 305 -20.73 -24.91 10.50
CA GLU A 305 -19.41 -24.27 10.45
C GLU A 305 -18.74 -24.41 9.07
N GLY A 306 -18.95 -25.56 8.39
CA GLY A 306 -18.43 -25.81 7.05
C GLY A 306 -19.00 -24.88 5.98
N LYS A 307 -20.28 -24.51 6.08
CA LYS A 307 -20.95 -23.61 5.13
C LYS A 307 -20.37 -22.21 5.19
N ILE A 308 -20.09 -21.73 6.40
CA ILE A 308 -19.53 -20.40 6.65
C ILE A 308 -18.04 -20.38 6.29
N LYS A 309 -17.28 -21.43 6.64
CA LYS A 309 -15.89 -21.58 6.17
C LYS A 309 -15.79 -21.56 4.64
N ASN A 310 -16.70 -22.24 3.95
CA ASN A 310 -16.74 -22.23 2.48
C ASN A 310 -17.15 -20.86 1.92
N ALA A 311 -18.13 -20.18 2.53
CA ALA A 311 -18.54 -18.84 2.10
C ALA A 311 -17.41 -17.82 2.30
N LEU A 312 -16.65 -17.93 3.40
CA LEU A 312 -15.44 -17.15 3.67
C LEU A 312 -14.35 -17.42 2.64
N LEU A 313 -14.10 -18.69 2.30
CA LEU A 313 -13.12 -19.05 1.27
C LEU A 313 -13.53 -18.54 -0.12
N TYR A 314 -14.84 -18.53 -0.39
CA TYR A 314 -15.40 -18.02 -1.64
C TYR A 314 -15.29 -16.49 -1.73
N ALA A 315 -15.71 -15.79 -0.67
CA ALA A 315 -15.55 -14.35 -0.50
C ALA A 315 -14.06 -13.93 -0.55
N ARG A 316 -13.14 -14.85 -0.24
CA ARG A 316 -11.68 -14.61 -0.30
C ARG A 316 -11.19 -14.12 -1.66
N ASN A 317 -11.89 -14.52 -2.72
CA ASN A 317 -11.56 -14.18 -4.09
C ASN A 317 -12.25 -12.90 -4.57
N THR A 318 -13.02 -12.22 -3.72
CA THR A 318 -13.87 -11.06 -4.05
C THR A 318 -13.89 -10.04 -2.90
N HIS A 319 -13.06 -8.99 -2.95
CA HIS A 319 -13.05 -7.84 -2.01
C HIS A 319 -13.48 -8.14 -0.55
N ILE A 320 -12.79 -9.06 0.14
CA ILE A 320 -13.22 -9.67 1.43
C ILE A 320 -13.70 -8.68 2.51
N VAL A 321 -13.13 -7.48 2.57
CA VAL A 321 -13.18 -6.65 3.77
C VAL A 321 -14.59 -6.22 4.12
N HIS A 322 -15.31 -5.75 3.11
CA HIS A 322 -16.65 -5.23 3.29
C HIS A 322 -17.65 -6.34 3.62
N PRO A 323 -17.79 -7.43 2.81
CA PRO A 323 -18.68 -8.54 3.17
C PRO A 323 -18.38 -9.18 4.51
N LEU A 324 -17.10 -9.26 4.93
CA LEU A 324 -16.76 -9.79 6.24
C LEU A 324 -17.18 -8.86 7.38
N ARG A 325 -16.92 -7.55 7.28
CA ARG A 325 -17.40 -6.60 8.30
C ARG A 325 -18.93 -6.55 8.36
N THR A 326 -19.61 -6.63 7.22
CA THR A 326 -21.06 -6.80 7.16
C THR A 326 -21.51 -8.04 7.92
N ALA A 327 -20.82 -9.18 7.75
CA ALA A 327 -21.10 -10.39 8.52
C ALA A 327 -20.81 -10.25 10.02
N ILE A 328 -19.76 -9.51 10.42
CA ILE A 328 -19.44 -9.22 11.84
C ILE A 328 -20.50 -8.34 12.48
N ILE A 329 -21.00 -7.31 11.78
CA ILE A 329 -22.09 -6.47 12.30
C ILE A 329 -23.30 -7.36 12.63
N LEU A 330 -23.63 -8.29 11.74
CA LEU A 330 -24.75 -9.21 11.96
C LEU A 330 -24.49 -10.22 13.08
N ALA A 331 -23.37 -10.95 13.05
CA ALA A 331 -23.09 -12.00 14.03
C ALA A 331 -22.62 -11.48 15.39
N GLY A 332 -21.72 -10.49 15.38
CA GLY A 332 -21.04 -9.99 16.57
C GLY A 332 -21.79 -8.88 17.28
N GLU A 333 -22.37 -7.94 16.55
CA GLU A 333 -23.04 -6.78 17.17
C GLU A 333 -24.54 -7.01 17.31
N LEU A 334 -25.19 -7.50 16.26
CA LEU A 334 -26.63 -7.78 16.25
C LEU A 334 -26.98 -9.19 16.77
N LYS A 335 -25.97 -10.03 17.03
CA LYS A 335 -26.11 -11.41 17.55
C LYS A 335 -27.01 -12.32 16.69
N VAL A 336 -26.99 -12.12 15.36
CA VAL A 336 -27.64 -13.00 14.39
C VAL A 336 -26.81 -14.28 14.26
N SER A 337 -27.39 -15.41 14.68
CA SER A 337 -26.71 -16.72 14.64
C SER A 337 -27.13 -17.60 13.46
N GLU A 338 -27.96 -17.09 12.54
CA GLU A 338 -28.50 -17.88 11.43
C GLU A 338 -27.47 -18.02 10.29
N PRO A 339 -27.01 -19.25 9.96
CA PRO A 339 -25.91 -19.45 9.03
C PRO A 339 -26.19 -18.95 7.60
N ASP A 340 -27.45 -19.06 7.14
CA ASP A 340 -27.82 -18.62 5.79
C ASP A 340 -27.72 -17.09 5.64
N ILE A 341 -28.06 -16.34 6.69
CA ILE A 341 -27.93 -14.88 6.71
C ILE A 341 -26.45 -14.49 6.71
N ILE A 342 -25.63 -15.15 7.54
CA ILE A 342 -24.20 -14.87 7.63
C ILE A 342 -23.50 -15.24 6.32
N ALA A 343 -23.82 -16.39 5.73
CA ALA A 343 -23.29 -16.79 4.43
C ALA A 343 -23.71 -15.81 3.33
N ALA A 344 -24.97 -15.36 3.30
CA ALA A 344 -25.42 -14.37 2.35
C ALA A 344 -24.73 -13.00 2.54
N ALA A 345 -24.50 -12.57 3.78
CA ALA A 345 -23.74 -11.35 4.07
C ALA A 345 -22.30 -11.42 3.57
N LEU A 346 -21.65 -12.59 3.67
CA LEU A 346 -20.31 -12.81 3.12
C LEU A 346 -20.28 -12.83 1.59
N LEU A 347 -21.42 -13.15 0.95
CA LEU A 347 -21.53 -13.35 -0.49
C LEU A 347 -22.27 -12.21 -1.22
N HIS A 348 -22.77 -11.20 -0.50
CA HIS A 348 -23.77 -10.28 -1.05
C HIS A 348 -23.32 -9.50 -2.30
N ASP A 349 -22.03 -9.17 -2.39
CA ASP A 349 -21.44 -8.45 -3.54
C ASP A 349 -20.88 -9.36 -4.64
N THR A 350 -20.89 -10.69 -4.44
CA THR A 350 -20.13 -11.62 -5.31
C THR A 350 -20.62 -11.65 -6.76
N LEU A 351 -21.91 -11.42 -6.98
CA LEU A 351 -22.53 -11.41 -8.30
C LEU A 351 -22.37 -10.07 -9.06
N GLU A 352 -22.04 -8.98 -8.36
CA GLU A 352 -21.87 -7.65 -8.99
C GLU A 352 -20.48 -7.46 -9.62
N ILE A 353 -19.51 -8.27 -9.22
CA ILE A 353 -18.11 -8.11 -9.62
C ILE A 353 -17.90 -8.68 -11.03
N LYS A 354 -17.46 -7.83 -11.96
CA LYS A 354 -17.12 -8.25 -13.33
C LYS A 354 -15.87 -9.13 -13.32
N GLY A 355 -15.95 -10.28 -13.99
CA GLY A 355 -14.82 -11.22 -14.14
C GLY A 355 -14.68 -12.26 -13.03
N THR A 356 -15.66 -12.40 -12.13
CA THR A 356 -15.71 -13.56 -11.21
C THR A 356 -16.27 -14.80 -11.90
N VAL A 357 -15.93 -15.98 -11.38
CA VAL A 357 -16.59 -17.24 -11.74
C VAL A 357 -17.91 -17.45 -10.98
N ALA A 358 -18.40 -16.43 -10.27
CA ALA A 358 -19.58 -16.55 -9.44
C ALA A 358 -20.85 -16.39 -10.26
N THR A 359 -21.70 -17.42 -10.24
CA THR A 359 -23.05 -17.38 -10.80
C THR A 359 -24.06 -17.74 -9.73
N ARG A 360 -25.31 -17.32 -9.93
CA ARG A 360 -26.40 -17.65 -9.01
C ARG A 360 -26.56 -19.17 -8.85
N GLU A 361 -26.45 -19.91 -9.95
CA GLU A 361 -26.53 -21.38 -9.97
C GLU A 361 -25.41 -22.00 -9.16
N LYS A 362 -24.20 -21.44 -9.25
CA LYS A 362 -23.04 -21.90 -8.48
C LYS A 362 -23.24 -21.67 -6.98
N ILE A 363 -23.75 -20.49 -6.60
CA ILE A 363 -24.08 -20.17 -5.20
C ILE A 363 -25.19 -21.10 -4.69
N GLU A 364 -26.22 -21.36 -5.49
CA GLU A 364 -27.30 -22.28 -5.13
C GLU A 364 -26.79 -23.71 -4.91
N LYS A 365 -25.93 -24.20 -5.81
CA LYS A 365 -25.31 -25.53 -5.70
C LYS A 365 -24.45 -25.66 -4.45
N ASP A 366 -23.65 -24.65 -4.14
CA ASP A 366 -22.65 -24.73 -3.07
C ASP A 366 -23.20 -24.35 -1.68
N PHE A 367 -24.22 -23.47 -1.63
CA PHE A 367 -24.75 -22.89 -0.38
C PHE A 367 -26.28 -23.03 -0.22
N GLY A 368 -26.98 -23.58 -1.21
CA GLY A 368 -28.42 -23.81 -1.17
C GLY A 368 -29.28 -22.64 -1.62
N LYS A 369 -30.53 -22.95 -1.96
CA LYS A 369 -31.53 -22.03 -2.53
C LYS A 369 -31.73 -20.74 -1.75
N ARG A 370 -31.77 -20.84 -0.41
CA ARG A 370 -32.02 -19.68 0.44
C ARG A 370 -30.88 -18.67 0.39
N VAL A 371 -29.63 -19.11 0.43
CA VAL A 371 -28.46 -18.22 0.32
C VAL A 371 -28.43 -17.57 -1.06
N ALA A 372 -28.65 -18.35 -2.12
CA ALA A 372 -28.71 -17.81 -3.49
C ALA A 372 -29.81 -16.75 -3.65
N SER A 373 -30.99 -16.97 -3.05
CA SER A 373 -32.08 -15.98 -3.07
C SER A 373 -31.73 -14.71 -2.29
N LEU A 374 -31.12 -14.83 -1.11
CA LEU A 374 -30.71 -13.66 -0.32
C LEU A 374 -29.65 -12.82 -1.06
N VAL A 375 -28.62 -13.48 -1.60
CA VAL A 375 -27.56 -12.81 -2.39
C VAL A 375 -28.18 -12.15 -3.61
N TRP A 376 -29.05 -12.86 -4.35
CA TRP A 376 -29.73 -12.31 -5.51
C TRP A 376 -30.52 -11.04 -5.19
N ASN A 377 -31.27 -11.03 -4.08
CA ASN A 377 -32.05 -9.85 -3.67
C ASN A 377 -31.16 -8.63 -3.37
N LEU A 378 -29.90 -8.88 -2.95
CA LEU A 378 -28.91 -7.86 -2.61
C LEU A 378 -28.03 -7.43 -3.80
N THR A 379 -28.08 -8.16 -4.92
CA THR A 379 -27.33 -7.84 -6.14
C THR A 379 -28.05 -6.82 -7.01
N LYS A 380 -27.37 -5.73 -7.34
CA LYS A 380 -27.77 -4.72 -8.33
C LYS A 380 -27.27 -5.13 -9.73
N GLU A 381 -28.18 -5.18 -10.69
CA GLU A 381 -27.84 -5.50 -12.08
C GLU A 381 -27.31 -4.25 -12.82
N ASP A 382 -26.27 -4.44 -13.62
CA ASP A 382 -25.45 -3.35 -14.18
C ASP A 382 -25.97 -2.79 -15.52
N ARG A 383 -27.28 -2.92 -15.80
CA ARG A 383 -27.87 -2.54 -17.09
C ARG A 383 -29.16 -1.70 -16.90
N GLU A 384 -29.07 -0.43 -17.27
CA GLU A 384 -30.15 0.58 -17.46
C GLU A 384 -30.63 1.46 -16.27
N ILE A 385 -31.22 2.61 -16.63
CA ILE A 385 -31.71 3.70 -15.76
C ILE A 385 -32.86 3.24 -14.83
N LYS A 386 -33.59 2.17 -15.20
CA LYS A 386 -34.63 1.53 -14.36
C LYS A 386 -34.08 0.59 -13.29
N SER A 387 -32.75 0.46 -13.17
CA SER A 387 -32.10 -0.51 -12.27
C SER A 387 -32.29 -0.22 -10.77
N MET A 388 -32.46 1.04 -10.35
CA MET A 388 -32.52 1.37 -8.92
C MET A 388 -33.88 1.02 -8.30
N ASP A 389 -34.99 1.34 -8.95
CA ASP A 389 -36.32 1.02 -8.42
C ASP A 389 -36.55 -0.49 -8.33
N VAL A 390 -36.11 -1.23 -9.36
CA VAL A 390 -36.14 -2.70 -9.36
C VAL A 390 -35.28 -3.25 -8.22
N TYR A 391 -34.11 -2.67 -7.99
CA TYR A 391 -33.23 -3.07 -6.89
C TYR A 391 -33.86 -2.82 -5.51
N LEU A 392 -34.44 -1.63 -5.30
CA LEU A 392 -35.15 -1.30 -4.06
C LEU A 392 -36.38 -2.19 -3.85
N GLN A 393 -37.09 -2.55 -4.92
CA GLN A 393 -38.19 -3.51 -4.86
C GLN A 393 -37.71 -4.90 -4.43
N LYS A 394 -36.60 -5.41 -4.99
CA LYS A 394 -35.99 -6.70 -4.58
C LYS A 394 -35.65 -6.72 -3.09
N ILE A 395 -35.10 -5.61 -2.57
CA ILE A 395 -34.78 -5.49 -1.15
C ILE A 395 -36.08 -5.45 -0.31
N LYS A 396 -37.05 -4.64 -0.72
CA LYS A 396 -38.34 -4.49 -0.03
C LYS A 396 -39.09 -5.82 0.07
N SER A 397 -39.11 -6.61 -1.00
CA SER A 397 -39.76 -7.93 -1.05
C SER A 397 -38.91 -9.06 -0.49
N GLY A 398 -37.61 -8.85 -0.23
CA GLY A 398 -36.66 -9.87 0.22
C GLY A 398 -36.81 -10.31 1.68
N GLY A 399 -37.79 -9.76 2.39
CA GLY A 399 -38.07 -10.08 3.79
C GLY A 399 -37.02 -9.54 4.77
N GLU A 400 -37.17 -9.89 6.05
CA GLU A 400 -36.37 -9.32 7.14
C GLU A 400 -34.87 -9.63 6.99
N SER A 401 -34.51 -10.84 6.57
CA SER A 401 -33.12 -11.26 6.37
C SER A 401 -32.38 -10.40 5.34
N THR A 402 -32.98 -10.13 4.18
CA THR A 402 -32.39 -9.26 3.14
C THR A 402 -32.22 -7.83 3.66
N LYS A 403 -33.24 -7.30 4.33
CA LYS A 403 -33.21 -5.93 4.87
C LYS A 403 -32.13 -5.74 5.94
N MET A 404 -31.97 -6.72 6.84
CA MET A 404 -30.90 -6.71 7.84
C MET A 404 -29.50 -6.70 7.20
N ILE A 405 -29.27 -7.57 6.20
CA ILE A 405 -27.98 -7.61 5.51
C ILE A 405 -27.72 -6.27 4.82
N LYS A 406 -28.74 -5.68 4.19
CA LYS A 406 -28.59 -4.39 3.52
C LYS A 406 -28.27 -3.27 4.50
N LEU A 407 -28.94 -3.20 5.65
CA LEU A 407 -28.65 -2.21 6.69
C LEU A 407 -27.23 -2.40 7.24
N ALA A 408 -26.77 -3.63 7.44
CA ALA A 408 -25.40 -3.92 7.84
C ALA A 408 -24.37 -3.49 6.78
N ASP A 409 -24.62 -3.73 5.49
CA ASP A 409 -23.79 -3.21 4.39
C ASP A 409 -23.71 -1.68 4.45
N ARG A 410 -24.85 -1.00 4.55
CA ARG A 410 -24.89 0.47 4.64
C ARG A 410 -24.14 0.99 5.87
N LEU A 411 -24.26 0.30 7.01
CA LEU A 411 -23.55 0.67 8.23
C LEU A 411 -22.04 0.53 8.06
N ASP A 412 -21.55 -0.58 7.52
CA ASP A 412 -20.13 -0.75 7.24
C ASP A 412 -19.60 0.32 6.28
N SER A 413 -20.35 0.58 5.21
CA SER A 413 -20.05 1.62 4.23
C SER A 413 -19.90 3.01 4.86
N LEU A 414 -20.73 3.33 5.86
CA LEU A 414 -20.70 4.61 6.56
C LEU A 414 -19.57 4.69 7.60
N ARG A 415 -19.24 3.58 8.29
CA ARG A 415 -18.11 3.53 9.24
C ARG A 415 -16.75 3.84 8.59
N HIS A 416 -16.62 3.62 7.28
CA HIS A 416 -15.36 3.80 6.53
C HIS A 416 -15.38 5.01 5.57
N LEU A 417 -16.33 5.92 5.75
CA LEU A 417 -16.62 6.99 4.81
C LEU A 417 -15.56 8.11 4.77
N ASN A 418 -14.82 8.29 5.88
CA ASN A 418 -13.82 9.36 6.04
C ASN A 418 -12.65 9.29 5.06
N SER A 419 -12.42 8.13 4.43
CA SER A 419 -11.41 7.96 3.38
C SER A 419 -11.82 8.54 2.02
N LYS A 420 -13.06 9.02 1.87
CA LYS A 420 -13.61 9.54 0.60
C LYS A 420 -13.76 11.06 0.65
N ASN A 421 -13.75 11.70 -0.52
CA ASN A 421 -14.02 13.14 -0.62
C ASN A 421 -15.45 13.51 -0.18
N LYS A 422 -15.65 14.75 0.29
CA LYS A 422 -16.92 15.23 0.88
C LYS A 422 -18.14 15.01 -0.03
N LYS A 423 -17.98 15.17 -1.35
CA LYS A 423 -19.05 14.92 -2.34
C LYS A 423 -19.53 13.46 -2.31
N LYS A 424 -18.60 12.50 -2.30
CA LYS A 424 -18.91 11.07 -2.21
C LYS A 424 -19.49 10.70 -0.84
N GLN A 425 -19.00 11.31 0.24
CA GLN A 425 -19.57 11.11 1.57
C GLN A 425 -21.05 11.53 1.60
N LYS A 426 -21.37 12.72 1.10
CA LYS A 426 -22.74 13.25 1.04
C LYS A 426 -23.66 12.37 0.21
N ALA A 427 -23.21 11.93 -0.97
CA ALA A 427 -23.98 11.03 -1.82
C ALA A 427 -24.31 9.69 -1.12
N ARG A 428 -23.36 9.14 -0.35
CA ARG A 428 -23.56 7.89 0.39
C ARG A 428 -24.57 8.06 1.53
N TRP A 429 -24.50 9.14 2.30
CA TRP A 429 -25.49 9.48 3.32
C TRP A 429 -26.88 9.66 2.72
N LYS A 430 -26.99 10.45 1.65
CA LYS A 430 -28.23 10.70 0.92
C LYS A 430 -28.92 9.39 0.51
N SER A 431 -28.19 8.51 -0.19
CA SER A 431 -28.71 7.22 -0.61
C SER A 431 -29.11 6.32 0.58
N THR A 432 -28.38 6.36 1.71
CA THR A 432 -28.79 5.60 2.90
C THR A 432 -30.11 6.10 3.46
N PHE A 433 -30.30 7.42 3.60
CA PHE A 433 -31.48 8.01 4.22
C PHE A 433 -32.72 8.02 3.33
N GLU A 434 -32.54 8.34 2.05
CA GLU A 434 -33.66 8.56 1.13
C GLU A 434 -34.06 7.28 0.39
N GLU A 435 -33.15 6.32 0.22
CA GLU A 435 -33.41 5.11 -0.59
C GLU A 435 -33.52 3.86 0.30
N PHE A 436 -32.50 3.55 1.10
CA PHE A 436 -32.41 2.26 1.80
C PHE A 436 -33.16 2.18 3.13
N ILE A 437 -33.11 3.23 3.96
CA ILE A 437 -33.86 3.24 5.23
C ILE A 437 -35.37 3.07 5.00
N PRO A 438 -36.02 3.78 4.07
CA PRO A 438 -37.46 3.66 3.85
C PRO A 438 -37.92 2.25 3.49
N VAL A 439 -37.10 1.46 2.78
CA VAL A 439 -37.43 0.09 2.37
C VAL A 439 -37.02 -0.98 3.38
N CYS A 440 -36.18 -0.64 4.36
CA CYS A 440 -35.63 -1.60 5.33
C CYS A 440 -36.07 -1.37 6.79
N LYS A 441 -36.65 -0.23 7.14
CA LYS A 441 -36.95 0.12 8.55
C LYS A 441 -38.05 -0.72 9.21
N ASP A 442 -38.81 -1.50 8.44
CA ASP A 442 -39.92 -2.35 8.89
C ASP A 442 -39.48 -3.73 9.41
N ILE A 443 -38.18 -3.93 9.68
CA ILE A 443 -37.67 -5.11 10.38
C ILE A 443 -38.06 -5.11 11.87
N ASN A 444 -37.74 -6.18 12.60
CA ASN A 444 -37.98 -6.26 14.03
C ASN A 444 -37.52 -4.98 14.78
N PRO A 445 -38.36 -4.36 15.62
CA PRO A 445 -38.05 -3.07 16.26
C PRO A 445 -36.75 -3.05 17.06
N SER A 446 -36.40 -4.16 17.75
CA SER A 446 -35.15 -4.24 18.50
C SER A 446 -33.94 -4.20 17.58
N ARG A 447 -34.03 -4.83 16.40
CA ARG A 447 -32.96 -4.84 15.40
C ARG A 447 -32.87 -3.50 14.68
N TRP A 448 -34.00 -2.89 14.35
CA TRP A 448 -34.04 -1.54 13.80
C TRP A 448 -33.39 -0.52 14.76
N ASN A 449 -33.74 -0.58 16.05
CA ASN A 449 -33.18 0.31 17.07
C ASN A 449 -31.64 0.23 17.15
N PHE A 450 -31.06 -0.95 16.97
CA PHE A 450 -29.61 -1.10 16.86
C PHE A 450 -29.05 -0.29 15.69
N PHE A 451 -29.56 -0.50 14.47
CA PHE A 451 -29.07 0.22 13.28
C PHE A 451 -29.28 1.73 13.40
N TYR A 452 -30.45 2.16 13.87
CA TYR A 452 -30.77 3.56 14.06
C TYR A 452 -29.78 4.25 15.01
N ARG A 453 -29.46 3.63 16.16
CA ARG A 453 -28.49 4.16 17.12
C ARG A 453 -27.10 4.29 16.49
N GLU A 454 -26.63 3.27 15.78
CA GLU A 454 -25.32 3.29 15.14
C GLU A 454 -25.23 4.34 14.02
N TYR A 455 -26.28 4.47 13.20
CA TYR A 455 -26.35 5.54 12.20
C TYR A 455 -26.37 6.93 12.83
N LYS A 456 -27.14 7.11 13.92
CA LYS A 456 -27.21 8.39 14.63
C LYS A 456 -25.85 8.80 15.17
N LYS A 457 -25.11 7.87 15.79
CA LYS A 457 -23.74 8.13 16.28
C LYS A 457 -22.81 8.58 15.16
N LEU A 458 -22.78 7.84 14.05
CA LEU A 458 -21.96 8.19 12.88
C LEU A 458 -22.38 9.53 12.26
N TRP A 459 -23.68 9.80 12.24
CA TRP A 459 -24.21 11.07 11.77
C TRP A 459 -23.72 12.21 12.65
N GLU A 460 -23.78 12.09 13.97
CA GLU A 460 -23.30 13.12 14.90
C GLU A 460 -21.81 13.46 14.67
N GLU A 461 -20.98 12.44 14.41
CA GLU A 461 -19.54 12.59 14.14
C GLU A 461 -19.20 13.11 12.72
N THR A 462 -20.17 13.15 11.79
CA THR A 462 -19.94 13.55 10.39
C THR A 462 -19.70 15.06 10.23
N ASP A 463 -18.79 15.44 9.32
CA ASP A 463 -18.46 16.83 8.97
C ASP A 463 -19.72 17.67 8.64
N PRO A 464 -19.90 18.86 9.23
CA PRO A 464 -21.04 19.74 8.97
C PRO A 464 -21.30 20.06 7.48
N GLU A 465 -20.25 20.17 6.66
CA GLU A 465 -20.40 20.42 5.22
C GLU A 465 -21.05 19.24 4.48
N VAL A 466 -20.76 18.02 4.93
CA VAL A 466 -21.38 16.81 4.40
C VAL A 466 -22.87 16.75 4.80
N LYS A 467 -23.20 17.22 6.01
CA LYS A 467 -24.57 17.25 6.54
C LYS A 467 -25.50 18.23 5.84
N LYS A 468 -24.95 19.30 5.24
CA LYS A 468 -25.74 20.42 4.69
C LYS A 468 -26.82 19.94 3.71
N GLY A 469 -28.10 20.14 4.06
CA GLY A 469 -29.24 19.78 3.22
C GLY A 469 -29.65 18.30 3.28
N LEU A 470 -29.18 17.55 4.28
CA LEU A 470 -29.65 16.21 4.60
C LEU A 470 -30.21 16.20 6.03
N VAL A 471 -31.26 15.42 6.24
CA VAL A 471 -31.92 15.26 7.55
C VAL A 471 -31.89 13.80 7.93
N LEU A 472 -31.49 13.49 9.16
CA LEU A 472 -31.56 12.13 9.72
C LEU A 472 -33.05 11.75 9.85
N PRO A 473 -33.53 10.71 9.15
CA PRO A 473 -34.95 10.36 9.09
C PRO A 473 -35.50 9.70 10.35
#